data_AF-R7FHQ8-F1
#
_entry.id   AF-R7FHQ8-F1
#
_cell.length_a   1.000
_cell.length_b   1.000
_cell.length_c   1.000
_cell.angle_alpha   90.00
_cell.angle_beta   90.00
_cell.angle_gamma   90.00
#
_symmetry.space_group_name_H-M   'P 1'
#
loop_
_entity.id
_entity.type
_entity.pdbx_description
1 polymer ?
#
loop_
_entity_poly.entity_id
_entity_poly.type
_entity_poly.pdbx_seq_one_letter_code
_entity_poly.pdbx_strand_id
1 'polypeptide(L)'
;MNYKIEGAIRKNKKSFIICVILWLVLVIVFVAPFSYTTFQATTDAGKISMSTFIDRLPINITNPFATISGIFAEGAGHNFVSTLLGFSLIYVVIYFIGFAKSAPKNRYTDIEHGSSDWSQRGEQYQILSRNHGIILAENNYLPLDKRGNVNVLVVGRIRIW
;
A
#
# COMPACT_ATOMS: atom_id res chain seq x y z
N MET A 1 -11.84 2.81 -17.78
CA MET A 1 -11.78 3.38 -16.40
C MET A 1 -10.86 4.60 -16.44
N ASN A 2 -11.06 5.64 -15.62
CA ASN A 2 -10.17 6.82 -15.63
C ASN A 2 -8.74 6.39 -15.22
N TYR A 3 -7.70 6.80 -15.97
CA TYR A 3 -6.31 6.37 -15.75
C TYR A 3 -5.82 6.63 -14.31
N LYS A 4 -6.36 7.67 -13.66
CA LYS A 4 -6.07 7.99 -12.26
C LYS A 4 -6.58 6.92 -11.29
N ILE A 5 -7.80 6.43 -11.51
CA ILE A 5 -8.42 5.40 -10.67
C ILE A 5 -7.72 4.06 -10.88
N GLU A 6 -7.46 3.71 -12.14
CA GLU A 6 -6.80 2.45 -12.48
C GLU A 6 -5.35 2.39 -11.98
N GLY A 7 -4.59 3.48 -12.13
CA GLY A 7 -3.24 3.59 -11.59
C GLY A 7 -3.21 3.56 -10.05
N ALA A 8 -4.15 4.23 -9.39
CA ALA A 8 -4.25 4.21 -7.92
C ALA A 8 -4.56 2.80 -7.39
N ILE A 9 -5.50 2.09 -8.02
CA ILE A 9 -5.83 0.69 -7.66
C ILE A 9 -4.60 -0.20 -7.88
N ARG A 10 -3.95 -0.13 -9.05
CA ARG A 10 -2.78 -0.96 -9.38
C ARG A 10 -1.65 -0.78 -8.37
N LYS A 11 -1.39 0.47 -7.96
CA LYS A 11 -0.32 0.80 -7.00
C LYS A 11 -0.62 0.33 -5.58
N ASN A 12 -1.89 0.30 -5.18
CA ASN A 12 -2.30 0.06 -3.79
C ASN A 12 -2.86 -1.32 -3.49
N LYS A 13 -2.91 -2.26 -4.45
CA LYS A 13 -3.41 -3.63 -4.21
C LYS A 13 -2.74 -4.31 -3.00
N LYS A 14 -1.42 -4.18 -2.87
CA LYS A 14 -0.68 -4.72 -1.71
C LYS A 14 -0.87 -3.87 -0.45
N SER A 15 -1.02 -2.56 -0.59
CA SER A 15 -1.23 -1.61 0.51
C SER A 15 -2.54 -1.86 1.26
N PHE A 16 -3.56 -2.43 0.60
CA PHE A 16 -4.81 -2.78 1.27
C PHE A 16 -4.63 -3.89 2.32
N ILE A 17 -3.86 -4.94 2.01
CA ILE A 17 -3.56 -6.03 2.95
C ILE A 17 -2.81 -5.49 4.16
N ILE A 18 -1.79 -4.64 3.92
CA ILE A 18 -1.00 -4.00 4.98
C ILE A 18 -1.91 -3.13 5.86
N CYS A 19 -2.86 -2.41 5.26
CA CYS A 19 -3.82 -1.57 5.98
C CYS A 19 -4.72 -2.40 6.92
N VAL A 20 -5.21 -3.56 6.48
CA VAL A 20 -6.03 -4.45 7.30
C VAL A 20 -5.23 -5.06 8.44
N ILE A 21 -3.99 -5.51 8.18
CA ILE A 21 -3.10 -6.04 9.22
C ILE A 21 -2.79 -4.98 10.27
N LEU A 22 -2.46 -3.76 9.84
CA LEU A 22 -2.20 -2.65 10.76
C LEU A 22 -3.43 -2.31 11.59
N TRP A 23 -4.62 -2.29 10.98
CA TRP A 23 -5.88 -2.10 11.71
C TRP A 23 -6.08 -3.16 12.80
N LEU A 24 -5.86 -4.45 12.48
CA LEU A 24 -5.97 -5.55 13.45
C LEU A 24 -5.00 -5.37 14.62
N VAL A 25 -3.74 -5.03 14.35
CA VAL A 25 -2.74 -4.78 15.39
C VAL A 25 -3.16 -3.63 16.30
N LEU A 26 -3.64 -2.52 15.72
CA LEU A 26 -4.12 -1.37 16.50
C LEU A 26 -5.36 -1.71 17.33
N VAL A 27 -6.26 -2.56 16.81
CA VAL A 27 -7.43 -3.01 17.57
C VAL A 27 -7.01 -3.81 18.80
N ILE A 28 -6.06 -4.73 18.64
CA ILE A 28 -5.59 -5.59 19.74
C ILE A 28 -4.79 -4.79 20.78
N VAL A 29 -3.90 -3.90 20.33
CA VAL A 29 -2.94 -3.21 21.22
C VAL A 29 -3.52 -1.94 21.83
N PHE A 30 -4.44 -1.26 21.14
CA PHE A 30 -4.97 0.03 21.61
C PHE A 30 -6.47 0.00 21.87
N VAL A 31 -7.28 -0.41 20.90
CA VAL A 31 -8.75 -0.30 21.01
C VAL A 31 -9.31 -1.19 22.12
N ALA A 32 -8.91 -2.46 22.15
CA ALA A 32 -9.34 -3.39 23.19
C ALA A 32 -8.89 -2.92 24.60
N PRO A 33 -7.60 -2.64 24.85
CA PRO A 33 -7.14 -2.11 26.14
C PRO A 33 -7.81 -0.81 26.57
N PHE A 34 -7.99 0.14 25.65
CA PHE A 34 -8.63 1.41 25.95
C PHE A 34 -10.10 1.22 26.36
N SER A 35 -10.86 0.44 25.59
CA SER A 35 -12.27 0.20 25.86
C SER A 35 -12.52 -0.57 27.16
N TYR A 36 -11.71 -1.60 27.43
CA TYR A 36 -11.82 -2.38 28.67
C TYR A 36 -11.41 -1.56 29.89
N THR A 37 -10.34 -0.76 29.77
CA THR A 37 -9.93 0.13 30.87
C THR A 37 -10.98 1.18 31.16
N THR A 38 -11.62 1.74 30.13
CA THR A 38 -12.72 2.70 30.29
C THR A 38 -13.89 2.07 31.03
N PHE A 39 -14.24 0.82 30.68
CA PHE A 39 -15.25 0.05 31.40
C PHE A 39 -14.87 -0.16 32.86
N GLN A 40 -13.67 -0.65 33.15
CA GLN A 40 -13.17 -0.88 34.52
C GLN A 40 -13.08 0.41 35.36
N ALA A 41 -12.83 1.54 34.72
CA ALA A 41 -12.73 2.84 35.38
C ALA A 41 -14.08 3.53 35.54
N THR A 42 -15.16 3.02 34.93
CA THR A 42 -16.50 3.60 35.05
C THR A 42 -17.13 3.17 36.36
N THR A 43 -17.43 4.14 37.21
CA THR A 43 -18.12 3.94 38.50
C THR A 43 -19.61 3.69 38.32
N ASP A 44 -20.31 3.20 39.34
CA ASP A 44 -21.77 2.97 39.31
C ASP A 44 -22.59 4.22 38.96
N ALA A 45 -22.03 5.41 39.20
CA ALA A 45 -22.60 6.70 38.83
C ALA A 45 -22.33 7.12 37.37
N GLY A 46 -21.71 6.25 36.55
CA GLY A 46 -21.35 6.51 35.16
C GLY A 46 -20.15 7.44 34.96
N LYS A 47 -19.43 7.80 36.03
CA LYS A 47 -18.23 8.66 35.96
C LYS A 47 -16.98 7.82 35.83
N ILE A 48 -16.05 8.28 34.99
CA ILE A 48 -14.74 7.65 34.79
C ILE A 48 -13.76 8.12 35.87
N SER A 49 -13.23 7.19 36.64
CA SER A 49 -12.15 7.39 37.61
C SER A 49 -10.80 7.47 36.88
N MET A 50 -10.19 8.66 36.84
CA MET A 50 -8.93 8.86 36.15
C MET A 50 -7.77 8.10 36.80
N SER A 51 -7.77 7.93 38.13
CA SER A 51 -6.75 7.14 38.83
C SER A 51 -6.80 5.68 38.38
N THR A 52 -7.98 5.05 38.45
CA THR A 52 -8.20 3.67 38.01
C THR A 52 -7.86 3.50 36.54
N PHE A 53 -8.19 4.48 35.69
CA PHE A 53 -7.87 4.44 34.28
C PHE A 53 -6.36 4.44 34.03
N ILE A 54 -5.61 5.36 34.65
CA ILE A 54 -4.15 5.46 34.50
C ILE A 54 -3.45 4.22 35.04
N ASP A 55 -3.94 3.65 36.15
CA ASP A 55 -3.34 2.45 36.76
C ASP A 55 -3.58 1.19 35.91
N ARG A 56 -4.77 1.06 35.30
CA ARG A 56 -5.18 -0.15 34.58
C ARG A 56 -4.79 -0.14 33.10
N LEU A 57 -4.69 1.03 32.46
CA LEU A 57 -4.38 1.12 31.03
C LEU A 57 -3.07 0.39 30.66
N PRO A 58 -1.93 0.61 31.34
CA PRO A 58 -0.68 -0.06 31.02
C PRO A 58 -0.76 -1.58 31.18
N ILE A 59 -1.49 -2.05 32.20
CA ILE A 59 -1.68 -3.48 32.47
C ILE A 59 -2.46 -4.13 31.32
N ASN A 60 -3.53 -3.47 30.86
CA ASN A 60 -4.34 -3.98 29.76
C ASN A 60 -3.60 -3.91 28.42
N ILE A 61 -2.79 -2.87 28.18
CA ILE A 61 -1.95 -2.77 26.98
C ILE A 61 -0.89 -3.89 26.93
N THR A 62 -0.25 -4.19 28.07
CA THR A 62 0.80 -5.22 28.15
C THR A 62 0.26 -6.64 28.14
N ASN A 63 -1.04 -6.85 28.41
CA ASN A 63 -1.69 -8.15 28.43
C ASN A 63 -2.91 -8.21 27.48
N PRO A 64 -2.72 -8.00 26.16
CA PRO A 64 -3.81 -7.75 25.22
C PRO A 64 -4.78 -8.94 25.08
N PHE A 65 -4.29 -10.18 25.16
CA PHE A 65 -5.17 -11.36 25.09
C PHE A 65 -6.03 -11.52 26.35
N ALA A 66 -5.46 -11.23 27.52
CA ALA A 66 -6.20 -11.24 28.78
C ALA A 66 -7.27 -10.14 28.77
N THR A 67 -6.94 -8.95 28.28
CA THR A 67 -7.90 -7.86 28.06
C THR A 67 -9.05 -8.29 27.15
N ILE A 68 -8.76 -8.91 26.00
CA ILE A 68 -9.82 -9.39 25.10
C ILE A 68 -10.71 -10.40 25.81
N SER A 69 -10.14 -11.37 26.55
CA SER A 69 -10.96 -12.30 27.33
C SER A 69 -11.80 -11.60 28.41
N GLY A 70 -11.24 -10.60 29.10
CA GLY A 70 -11.91 -9.82 30.12
C GLY A 70 -13.08 -9.01 29.56
N ILE A 71 -12.97 -8.48 28.33
CA ILE A 71 -14.06 -7.76 27.67
C ILE A 71 -15.32 -8.62 27.56
N PHE A 72 -15.16 -9.88 27.17
CA PHE A 72 -16.29 -10.80 27.01
C PHE A 72 -16.74 -11.42 28.33
N ALA A 73 -15.81 -11.71 29.24
CA ALA A 73 -16.11 -12.31 30.54
C ALA A 73 -16.87 -11.34 31.48
N GLU A 74 -16.53 -10.06 31.44
CA GLU A 74 -17.08 -9.04 32.36
C GLU A 74 -18.17 -8.17 31.73
N GLY A 75 -18.64 -8.50 30.53
CA GLY A 75 -19.75 -7.79 29.88
C GLY A 75 -19.38 -6.42 29.28
N ALA A 76 -18.10 -6.12 29.11
CA ALA A 76 -17.63 -4.87 28.48
C ALA A 76 -17.79 -4.85 26.95
N GLY A 77 -18.41 -5.87 26.36
CA GLY A 77 -18.54 -6.04 24.90
C GLY A 77 -19.20 -4.85 24.19
N HIS A 78 -20.20 -4.21 24.81
CA HIS A 78 -20.83 -3.01 24.25
C HIS A 78 -19.83 -1.85 24.11
N ASN A 79 -19.03 -1.59 25.15
CA ASN A 79 -18.02 -0.53 25.15
C ASN A 79 -16.93 -0.82 24.12
N PHE A 80 -16.51 -2.07 23.99
CA PHE A 80 -15.57 -2.50 22.97
C PHE A 80 -16.11 -2.25 21.55
N VAL A 81 -17.32 -2.72 21.23
CA VAL A 81 -17.91 -2.54 19.90
C VAL A 81 -18.12 -1.06 19.57
N SER A 82 -18.60 -0.26 20.51
CA SER A 82 -18.78 1.18 20.33
C SER A 82 -17.46 1.88 20.00
N THR A 83 -16.40 1.59 20.79
CA THR A 83 -15.07 2.14 20.57
C THR A 83 -14.47 1.66 19.24
N LEU A 84 -14.65 0.38 18.90
CA LEU A 84 -14.18 -0.23 17.67
C LEU A 84 -14.80 0.42 16.44
N LEU A 85 -16.11 0.69 16.46
CA LEU A 85 -16.81 1.35 15.36
C LEU A 85 -16.30 2.78 15.16
N GLY A 86 -16.18 3.56 16.23
CA GLY A 86 -15.65 4.92 16.18
C GLY A 86 -14.23 4.97 15.64
N PHE A 87 -13.34 4.11 16.15
CA PHE A 87 -11.97 3.99 15.69
C PHE A 87 -11.89 3.58 14.21
N SER A 88 -12.65 2.56 13.82
CA SER A 88 -12.61 2.01 12.45
C SER A 88 -13.10 3.02 11.43
N LEU A 89 -14.12 3.82 11.76
CA LEU A 89 -14.60 4.89 10.90
C LEU A 89 -13.49 5.92 10.62
N ILE A 90 -12.83 6.41 11.67
CA ILE A 90 -11.75 7.39 11.55
C ILE A 90 -10.57 6.80 10.77
N TYR A 91 -10.19 5.56 11.08
CA TYR A 91 -9.09 4.86 10.44
C TYR A 91 -9.32 4.72 8.92
N VAL A 92 -10.53 4.31 8.52
CA VAL A 92 -10.92 4.17 7.12
C VAL A 92 -10.88 5.53 6.39
N VAL A 93 -11.35 6.61 7.03
CA VAL A 93 -11.28 7.97 6.46
C VAL A 93 -9.83 8.38 6.19
N ILE A 94 -8.94 8.20 7.17
CA ILE A 94 -7.51 8.52 7.04
C ILE A 94 -6.87 7.69 5.91
N TYR A 95 -7.17 6.38 5.87
CA TYR A 95 -6.70 5.51 4.81
C TYR A 95 -7.14 5.99 3.42
N PHE A 96 -8.41 6.35 3.25
CA PHE A 96 -8.92 6.85 1.97
C PHE A 96 -8.32 8.20 1.56
N ILE A 97 -8.03 9.09 2.52
CA ILE A 97 -7.29 10.33 2.24
C ILE A 97 -5.89 10.00 1.69
N GLY A 98 -5.18 9.07 2.32
CA GLY A 98 -3.88 8.58 1.84
C GLY A 98 -3.98 7.93 0.45
N PHE A 99 -5.00 7.10 0.24
CA PHE A 99 -5.30 6.46 -1.04
C PHE A 99 -5.55 7.50 -2.14
N ALA A 100 -6.40 8.51 -1.89
CA ALA A 100 -6.68 9.58 -2.84
C ALA A 100 -5.42 10.38 -3.19
N LYS A 101 -4.57 10.69 -2.20
CA LYS A 101 -3.28 11.38 -2.42
C LYS A 101 -2.26 10.54 -3.19
N SER A 102 -2.36 9.22 -3.16
CA SER A 102 -1.46 8.31 -3.87
C SER A 102 -1.78 8.15 -5.36
N ALA A 103 -2.91 8.71 -5.83
CA ALA A 103 -3.30 8.62 -7.24
C ALA A 103 -2.27 9.30 -8.16
N PRO A 104 -2.01 8.74 -9.36
CA PRO A 104 -1.02 9.28 -10.28
C PRO A 104 -1.46 10.66 -10.77
N LYS A 105 -0.54 11.64 -10.70
CA LYS A 105 -0.80 13.02 -11.09
C LYS A 105 -0.93 13.18 -12.61
N ASN A 106 -0.23 12.35 -13.37
CA ASN A 106 -0.25 12.32 -14.84
C ASN A 106 -0.33 10.87 -15.37
N ARG A 107 -0.62 10.71 -16.67
CA ARG A 107 -0.75 9.40 -17.33
C ARG A 107 0.53 8.58 -17.37
N TYR A 108 1.67 9.21 -17.12
CA TYR A 108 3.00 8.63 -17.32
C TYR A 108 3.74 8.38 -16.00
N THR A 109 3.05 8.53 -14.86
CA THR A 109 3.61 8.29 -13.53
C THR A 109 3.89 6.79 -13.38
N ASP A 110 5.10 6.44 -12.92
CA ASP A 110 5.57 5.04 -12.80
C ASP A 110 5.54 4.25 -14.14
N ILE A 111 5.52 4.95 -15.28
CA ILE A 111 5.82 4.39 -16.60
C ILE A 111 7.31 4.64 -16.85
N GLU A 112 8.12 3.58 -16.90
CA GLU A 112 9.52 3.70 -17.33
C GLU A 112 9.53 4.15 -18.79
N HIS A 113 9.96 5.39 -19.03
CA HIS A 113 10.21 5.87 -20.39
C HIS A 113 11.54 5.25 -20.85
N GLY A 114 11.49 3.97 -21.19
CA GLY A 114 12.53 3.30 -21.94
C GLY A 114 12.46 3.77 -23.39
N SER A 115 13.62 4.08 -23.99
CA SER A 115 13.73 4.30 -25.44
C SER A 115 13.24 3.09 -26.27
N SER A 116 13.03 1.94 -25.63
CA SER A 116 12.44 0.74 -26.23
C SER A 116 10.94 0.89 -26.59
N ASP A 117 10.16 1.74 -25.91
CA ASP A 117 8.77 2.02 -26.34
C ASP A 117 8.74 3.03 -27.49
N TRP A 118 9.80 3.83 -27.66
CA TRP A 118 10.00 4.69 -28.83
C TRP A 118 10.21 3.84 -30.11
N SER A 119 10.79 2.64 -30.00
CA SER A 119 11.08 1.79 -31.16
C SER A 119 9.92 0.91 -31.60
N GLN A 120 8.80 0.85 -30.85
CA GLN A 120 7.62 0.07 -31.26
C GLN A 120 6.80 0.73 -32.38
N ARG A 121 7.00 2.03 -32.66
CA ARG A 121 6.33 2.77 -33.75
C ARG A 121 7.23 3.75 -34.50
N GLY A 122 8.52 3.80 -34.18
CA GLY A 122 9.50 4.47 -35.03
C GLY A 122 9.72 3.70 -36.32
N GLU A 123 10.49 4.24 -37.26
CA GLU A 123 10.90 3.47 -38.43
C GLU A 123 11.72 2.25 -37.97
N GLN A 124 11.05 1.10 -37.93
CA GLN A 124 11.66 -0.17 -37.66
C GLN A 124 12.28 -0.64 -38.98
N TYR A 125 13.59 -0.81 -39.02
CA TYR A 125 14.22 -1.45 -40.16
C TYR A 125 13.59 -2.84 -40.35
N GLN A 126 13.23 -3.13 -41.60
CA GLN A 126 12.63 -4.41 -41.97
C GLN A 126 13.46 -5.55 -41.36
N ILE A 127 12.80 -6.39 -40.57
CA ILE A 127 13.42 -7.52 -39.87
C ILE A 127 14.00 -8.45 -40.94
N LEU A 128 15.31 -8.39 -41.16
CA LEU A 128 15.93 -9.10 -42.27
C LEU A 128 16.22 -10.56 -41.91
N SER A 129 16.88 -10.85 -40.78
CA SER A 129 16.90 -12.20 -40.18
C SER A 129 17.65 -12.26 -38.83
N ARG A 130 17.22 -13.14 -37.91
CA ARG A 130 17.94 -13.47 -36.65
C ARG A 130 19.35 -14.04 -36.89
N ASN A 131 19.61 -14.54 -38.09
CA ASN A 131 20.83 -15.25 -38.47
C ASN A 131 21.79 -14.39 -39.30
N HIS A 132 21.40 -13.18 -39.71
CA HIS A 132 22.14 -12.32 -40.66
C HIS A 132 22.09 -10.83 -40.28
N GLY A 133 22.27 -10.50 -38.99
CA GLY A 133 22.33 -9.11 -38.53
C GLY A 133 22.88 -8.95 -37.10
N ILE A 134 23.30 -7.72 -36.76
CA ILE A 134 23.75 -7.36 -35.41
C ILE A 134 22.52 -7.16 -34.53
N ILE A 135 22.45 -7.81 -33.37
CA ILE A 135 21.34 -7.68 -32.43
C ILE A 135 21.40 -6.30 -31.78
N LEU A 136 20.41 -5.46 -32.03
CA LEU A 136 20.27 -4.13 -31.40
C LEU A 136 19.38 -4.18 -30.16
N ALA A 137 18.30 -4.97 -30.23
CA ALA A 137 17.35 -5.23 -29.15
C ALA A 137 16.64 -6.56 -29.42
N GLU A 138 15.83 -7.03 -28.47
CA GLU A 138 15.01 -8.23 -28.67
C GLU A 138 14.16 -8.06 -29.94
N ASN A 139 14.31 -9.00 -30.88
CA ASN A 139 13.67 -9.03 -32.21
C ASN A 139 14.03 -7.86 -33.16
N ASN A 140 15.10 -7.10 -32.89
CA ASN A 140 15.59 -6.03 -33.76
C ASN A 140 17.04 -6.26 -34.18
N TYR A 141 17.26 -6.34 -35.50
CA TYR A 141 18.55 -6.70 -36.10
C TYR A 141 18.98 -5.66 -37.13
N LEU A 142 20.25 -5.24 -37.08
CA LEU A 142 20.85 -4.38 -38.09
C LEU A 142 21.43 -5.22 -39.23
N PRO A 143 21.05 -4.98 -40.50
CA PRO A 143 21.62 -5.70 -41.64
C PRO A 143 23.10 -5.37 -41.85
N LEU A 144 23.89 -6.40 -42.14
CA LEU A 144 25.33 -6.29 -42.42
C LEU A 144 25.63 -5.86 -43.86
N ASP A 145 24.66 -5.99 -44.76
CA ASP A 145 24.79 -5.84 -46.21
C ASP A 145 24.17 -4.54 -46.76
N LYS A 146 23.80 -3.59 -45.90
CA LYS A 146 23.20 -2.32 -46.31
C LYS A 146 24.22 -1.42 -47.01
N ARG A 147 23.91 -1.01 -48.24
CA ARG A 147 24.63 0.08 -48.94
C ARG A 147 24.16 1.45 -48.42
N GLY A 148 25.06 2.27 -47.88
CA GLY A 148 24.79 3.63 -47.39
C GLY A 148 25.41 3.91 -46.01
N ASN A 149 25.06 5.05 -45.41
CA ASN A 149 25.50 5.37 -44.05
C ASN A 149 24.83 4.42 -43.04
N VAL A 150 25.63 3.58 -42.39
CA VAL A 150 25.22 2.55 -41.42
C VAL A 150 25.51 2.95 -39.97
N ASN A 151 25.80 4.24 -39.71
CA ASN A 151 26.03 4.72 -38.35
C ASN A 151 24.75 4.54 -37.52
N VAL A 152 24.84 3.68 -36.51
CA VAL A 152 23.77 3.46 -35.52
C VAL A 152 24.29 3.93 -34.16
N LEU A 153 23.56 4.86 -33.53
CA LEU A 153 23.80 5.22 -32.15
C LEU A 153 23.16 4.16 -31.25
N VAL A 154 23.99 3.26 -30.71
CA VAL A 154 23.55 2.29 -29.70
C VAL A 154 23.69 2.94 -28.33
N VAL A 155 22.57 3.41 -27.77
CA VAL A 155 22.53 3.95 -26.41
C VAL A 155 22.34 2.79 -25.42
N GLY A 156 23.45 2.19 -24.98
CA GLY A 156 23.43 1.21 -23.90
C GLY A 156 23.20 1.88 -22.54
N ARG A 157 22.26 1.37 -21.73
CA ARG A 157 22.21 1.70 -20.30
C ARG A 157 23.03 0.69 -19.52
N ILE A 158 24.10 1.14 -18.88
CA ILE A 158 24.76 0.39 -17.82
C ILE A 158 23.92 0.58 -16.55
N ARG A 159 23.31 -0.50 -16.04
CA ARG A 159 22.71 -0.52 -14.70
C ARG A 159 23.80 -0.93 -13.71
N ILE A 160 24.22 -0.01 -12.85
CA ILE A 160 24.94 -0.34 -11.61
C ILE A 160 23.86 -0.47 -10.52
N TRP A 161 23.81 -1.63 -9.88
CA TRP A 161 22.90 -1.94 -8.77
C TRP A 161 23.57 -1.56 -7.45
#